data_AF-A8WW29-F1
#
_entry.id   AF-A8WW29-F1
#
_cell.length_a   1.000
_cell.length_b   1.000
_cell.length_c   1.000
_cell.angle_alpha   90.00
_cell.angle_beta   90.00
_cell.angle_gamma   90.00
#
_symmetry.space_group_name_H-M   'P 1'
#
loop_
_entity.id
_entity.type
_entity.pdbx_description
1 polymer ?
#
loop_
_entity_poly.entity_id
_entity_poly.type
_entity_poly.pdbx_seq_one_letter_code
_entity_poly.pdbx_strand_id
1 'polypeptide(L)'
;MTMTAADNFKRYCSQLEKYGQTESVHSPVMALLRRKARKQLIELMKTDNDCTSSINKLWIVGYYHPFQFYAREDNSDMDTITLLTMFCGELQEMLMLTEQIYASIWNLYIADLHRYMSDDEIQKSLAVGYYTRTIELDPSCGRAFHMLALVQPNLLVAQKVRLLMLAQLAENPVKKRLDVSEFVKSSESDSNSSDQLLEDFANWALNENQKRVDHQLNGLKMINQFESDFKESPISNWSMTMSGCRYVAQLANKNLGFNQFIDCFDVITSFYLEIYSYPSPTMSLCAEIISWICDAKEIFDVNDPVKKEPYFQSLSVFAKTKWNELNDLAIEQINTVFGSGSLSEGVNSIRYLIFGPESEPSLEELSLLVKNYIRLNQSTVELRSEKGDDSRLLKRINRSETKRLDIPLEVLAEKVSQMNREDWRPVYVIMDYDTILNKSRNARKVWSIDDFICILPSSVLEQLDSQKMKIKSVRPVIRTLMELQAEGRIILKACENERRCAEELVQSVKGTANDHKHIVAFLCKCPEEENPIEGVTFYDIDKFYTKYLNS
;
A
#
# COMPACT_ATOMS: atom_id res chain seq x y z
N MET A 1 -13.28 10.95 -57.93
CA MET A 1 -13.32 10.46 -56.53
C MET A 1 -13.30 11.65 -55.60
N THR A 2 -14.33 11.82 -54.78
CA THR A 2 -14.37 12.83 -53.72
C THR A 2 -13.42 12.43 -52.59
N MET A 3 -12.51 13.31 -52.19
CA MET A 3 -11.58 13.04 -51.08
C MET A 3 -12.35 12.89 -49.78
N THR A 4 -12.00 11.88 -48.98
CA THR A 4 -12.62 11.63 -47.67
C THR A 4 -12.20 12.67 -46.63
N ALA A 5 -12.91 12.74 -45.50
CA ALA A 5 -12.51 13.61 -44.39
C ALA A 5 -11.09 13.30 -43.88
N ALA A 6 -10.73 12.02 -43.84
CA ALA A 6 -9.39 11.56 -43.44
C ALA A 6 -8.30 12.03 -44.42
N ASP A 7 -8.55 11.92 -45.72
CA ASP A 7 -7.60 12.37 -46.75
C ASP A 7 -7.39 13.89 -46.70
N ASN A 8 -8.49 14.64 -46.52
CA ASN A 8 -8.42 16.09 -46.38
C ASN A 8 -7.68 16.49 -45.11
N PHE A 9 -7.94 15.83 -43.98
CA PHE A 9 -7.24 16.09 -42.71
C PHE A 9 -5.73 15.86 -42.83
N LYS A 10 -5.32 14.71 -43.38
CA LYS A 10 -3.91 14.39 -43.61
C LYS A 10 -3.23 15.41 -44.52
N ARG A 11 -3.90 15.83 -45.60
CA ARG A 11 -3.40 16.86 -46.51
C ARG A 11 -3.18 18.20 -45.78
N TYR A 12 -4.15 18.65 -44.98
CA TYR A 12 -4.02 19.92 -44.27
C TYR A 12 -2.95 19.87 -43.18
N CYS A 13 -2.82 18.77 -42.44
CA CYS A 13 -1.74 18.62 -41.46
C CYS A 13 -0.35 18.60 -42.12
N SER A 14 -0.21 17.95 -43.28
CA SER A 14 1.05 17.95 -44.04
C SER A 14 1.40 19.34 -44.56
N GLN A 15 0.39 20.13 -44.95
CA GLN A 15 0.59 21.52 -45.36
C GLN A 15 0.98 22.42 -44.18
N LEU A 16 0.34 22.26 -43.01
CA LEU A 16 0.71 22.98 -41.79
C LEU A 16 2.18 22.71 -41.40
N GLU A 17 2.60 21.45 -41.45
CA GLU A 17 3.98 21.05 -41.16
C GLU A 17 4.99 21.66 -42.13
N LYS A 18 4.64 21.73 -43.42
CA LYS A 18 5.48 22.33 -44.45
C LYS A 18 5.58 23.86 -44.29
N TYR A 19 4.45 24.55 -44.19
CA TYR A 19 4.41 26.00 -44.17
C TYR A 19 4.78 26.61 -42.82
N GLY A 20 4.61 25.87 -41.72
CA GLY A 20 5.01 26.32 -40.37
C GLY A 20 6.51 26.49 -40.18
N GLN A 21 7.34 26.06 -41.13
CA GLN A 21 8.79 26.31 -41.14
C GLN A 21 9.17 27.57 -41.93
N THR A 22 8.29 28.04 -42.82
CA THR A 22 8.60 29.09 -43.79
C THR A 22 7.77 30.36 -43.61
N GLU A 23 6.60 30.23 -42.99
CA GLU A 23 5.66 31.33 -42.78
C GLU A 23 5.57 31.67 -41.29
N SER A 24 5.31 32.94 -41.00
CA SER A 24 5.02 33.40 -39.64
C SER A 24 3.78 32.72 -39.05
N VAL A 25 3.75 32.56 -37.72
CA VAL A 25 2.64 31.95 -36.97
C VAL A 25 1.28 32.65 -37.21
N HIS A 26 1.30 33.95 -37.51
CA HIS A 26 0.12 34.76 -37.80
C HIS A 26 -0.25 34.78 -39.30
N SER A 27 0.40 33.94 -40.13
CA SER A 27 0.04 33.82 -41.54
C SER A 27 -1.45 33.47 -41.72
N PRO A 28 -2.18 34.20 -42.60
CA PRO A 28 -3.54 33.84 -42.98
C PRO A 28 -3.65 32.42 -43.54
N VAL A 29 -2.59 31.91 -44.18
CA VAL A 29 -2.55 30.54 -44.72
C VAL A 29 -2.54 29.54 -43.58
N MET A 30 -1.66 29.72 -42.59
CA MET A 30 -1.57 28.86 -41.41
C MET A 30 -2.89 28.85 -40.62
N ALA A 31 -3.48 30.02 -40.37
CA ALA A 31 -4.78 30.13 -39.70
C ALA A 31 -5.91 29.43 -40.49
N LEU A 32 -5.95 29.61 -41.82
CA LEU A 32 -6.93 28.95 -42.68
C LEU A 32 -6.76 27.43 -42.66
N LEU A 33 -5.52 26.93 -42.67
CA LEU A 33 -5.22 25.51 -42.61
C LEU A 33 -5.61 24.91 -41.26
N ARG A 34 -5.34 25.57 -40.13
CA ARG A 34 -5.83 25.14 -38.80
C ARG A 34 -7.35 25.02 -38.78
N ARG A 35 -8.05 26.04 -39.26
CA ARG A 35 -9.52 26.03 -39.34
C ARG A 35 -10.04 24.87 -40.21
N LYS A 36 -9.44 24.63 -41.38
CA LYS A 36 -9.83 23.52 -42.26
C LYS A 36 -9.53 22.16 -41.63
N ALA A 37 -8.38 22.01 -40.97
CA ALA A 37 -8.00 20.77 -40.29
C ALA A 37 -8.93 20.46 -39.12
N ARG A 38 -9.24 21.44 -38.24
CA ARG A 38 -10.23 21.26 -37.16
C ARG A 38 -11.59 20.82 -37.67
N LYS A 39 -12.10 21.44 -38.75
CA LYS A 39 -13.37 21.03 -39.37
C LYS A 39 -13.37 19.58 -39.83
N GLN A 40 -12.28 19.10 -40.43
CA GLN A 40 -12.19 17.69 -40.81
C GLN A 40 -12.03 16.78 -39.59
N LEU A 41 -11.29 17.22 -38.57
CA LEU A 41 -11.10 16.48 -37.33
C LEU A 41 -12.42 16.27 -36.58
N ILE A 42 -13.30 17.26 -36.52
CA ILE A 42 -14.64 17.13 -35.92
C ILE A 42 -15.44 16.03 -36.63
N GLU A 43 -15.36 15.92 -37.96
CA GLU A 43 -16.04 14.85 -38.70
C GLU A 43 -15.39 13.48 -38.46
N LEU A 44 -14.07 13.41 -38.30
CA LEU A 44 -13.37 12.18 -37.94
C LEU A 44 -13.76 11.70 -36.54
N MET A 45 -13.88 12.61 -35.57
CA MET A 45 -14.25 12.29 -34.18
C MET A 45 -15.66 11.70 -34.05
N LYS A 46 -16.54 11.89 -35.04
CA LYS A 46 -17.88 11.26 -35.10
C LYS A 46 -17.87 9.83 -35.63
N THR A 47 -16.79 9.42 -36.30
CA THR A 47 -16.75 8.18 -37.10
C THR A 47 -15.65 7.20 -36.68
N ASP A 48 -14.56 7.69 -36.08
CA ASP A 48 -13.44 6.89 -35.62
C ASP A 48 -13.56 6.57 -34.11
N ASN A 49 -13.21 5.34 -33.73
CA ASN A 49 -13.28 4.87 -32.35
C ASN A 49 -12.18 5.49 -31.46
N ASP A 50 -11.02 5.85 -32.02
CA ASP A 50 -9.94 6.54 -31.30
C ASP A 50 -9.24 7.59 -32.19
N CYS A 51 -9.62 8.86 -31.99
CA CYS A 51 -9.03 10.01 -32.70
C CYS A 51 -7.76 10.56 -32.05
N THR A 52 -7.23 9.96 -30.99
CA THR A 52 -6.12 10.53 -30.19
C THR A 52 -4.88 10.84 -31.05
N SER A 53 -4.53 9.97 -31.99
CA SER A 53 -3.38 10.18 -32.90
C SER A 53 -3.57 11.38 -33.83
N SER A 54 -4.79 11.55 -34.36
CA SER A 54 -5.16 12.68 -35.23
C SER A 54 -5.17 13.99 -34.45
N ILE A 55 -5.73 13.99 -33.24
CA ILE A 55 -5.73 15.14 -32.32
C ILE A 55 -4.29 15.58 -32.02
N ASN A 56 -3.42 14.63 -31.63
CA ASN A 56 -2.00 14.91 -31.38
C ASN A 56 -1.29 15.47 -32.63
N LYS A 57 -1.54 14.90 -33.82
CA LYS A 57 -0.91 15.40 -35.05
C LYS A 57 -1.29 16.86 -35.30
N LEU A 58 -2.57 17.22 -35.17
CA LEU A 58 -3.02 18.61 -35.36
C LEU A 58 -2.43 19.54 -34.29
N TRP A 59 -2.43 19.14 -33.02
CA TRP A 59 -1.81 19.92 -31.94
C TRP A 59 -0.35 20.24 -32.25
N ILE A 60 0.42 19.22 -32.62
CA ILE A 60 1.86 19.35 -32.88
C ILE A 60 2.14 20.30 -34.04
N VAL A 61 1.56 20.05 -35.21
CA VAL A 61 1.89 20.81 -36.43
C VAL A 61 1.12 22.12 -36.56
N GLY A 62 -0.03 22.24 -35.89
CA GLY A 62 -0.90 23.41 -35.96
C GLY A 62 -0.62 24.44 -34.87
N TYR A 63 -0.23 24.01 -33.67
CA TYR A 63 -0.17 24.87 -32.49
C TYR A 63 1.21 24.85 -31.84
N TYR A 64 1.69 23.67 -31.43
CA TYR A 64 2.92 23.54 -30.66
C TYR A 64 4.16 23.97 -31.44
N HIS A 65 4.44 23.38 -32.60
CA HIS A 65 5.62 23.74 -33.39
C HIS A 65 5.57 25.19 -33.89
N PRO A 66 4.45 25.70 -34.45
CA PRO A 66 4.36 27.11 -34.82
C PRO A 66 4.63 28.06 -33.65
N PHE A 67 4.12 27.74 -32.45
CA PHE A 67 4.44 28.53 -31.25
C PHE A 67 5.92 28.41 -30.84
N GLN A 68 6.52 27.22 -30.93
CA GLN A 68 7.95 27.04 -30.63
C GLN A 68 8.87 27.83 -31.56
N PHE A 69 8.53 27.94 -32.85
CA PHE A 69 9.28 28.78 -33.77
C PHE A 69 9.11 30.25 -33.42
N TYR A 70 7.86 30.69 -33.20
CA TYR A 70 7.55 32.06 -32.78
C TYR A 70 8.27 32.47 -31.49
N ALA A 71 8.27 31.63 -30.46
CA ALA A 71 8.90 31.91 -29.17
C ALA A 71 10.44 32.03 -29.24
N ARG A 72 11.06 31.69 -30.37
CA ARG A 72 12.50 31.84 -30.62
C ARG A 72 12.83 33.07 -31.48
N GLU A 73 11.82 33.80 -31.96
CA GLU A 73 12.01 35.01 -32.75
C GLU A 73 12.23 36.21 -31.82
N ASP A 74 13.32 36.96 -32.02
CA ASP A 74 13.65 38.14 -31.19
C ASP A 74 12.79 39.38 -31.50
N ASN A 75 12.08 39.39 -32.64
CA ASN A 75 11.29 40.53 -33.13
C ASN A 75 9.86 40.08 -33.52
N SER A 76 9.00 39.83 -32.53
CA SER A 76 7.59 39.53 -32.78
C SER A 76 6.73 40.79 -32.81
N ASP A 77 6.01 41.01 -33.91
CA ASP A 77 5.07 42.15 -34.06
C ASP A 77 3.83 42.02 -33.15
N MET A 78 3.52 40.81 -32.68
CA MET A 78 2.41 40.52 -31.79
C MET A 78 2.94 40.21 -30.39
N ASP A 79 2.14 40.50 -29.37
CA ASP A 79 2.43 40.05 -28.03
C ASP A 79 2.09 38.56 -27.85
N THR A 80 2.96 37.82 -27.16
CA THR A 80 2.87 36.38 -26.94
C THR A 80 1.56 35.98 -26.25
N ILE A 81 1.07 36.78 -25.31
CA ILE A 81 -0.18 36.49 -24.58
C ILE A 81 -1.37 36.58 -25.51
N THR A 82 -1.38 37.58 -26.40
CA THR A 82 -2.42 37.76 -27.42
C THR A 82 -2.50 36.55 -28.34
N LEU A 83 -1.35 36.05 -28.81
CA LEU A 83 -1.27 34.85 -29.65
C LEU A 83 -1.79 33.61 -28.92
N LEU A 84 -1.33 33.37 -27.69
CA LEU A 84 -1.74 32.22 -26.89
C LEU A 84 -3.23 32.28 -26.54
N THR A 85 -3.77 33.46 -26.22
CA THR A 85 -5.21 33.67 -25.98
C THR A 85 -6.04 33.35 -27.23
N MET A 86 -5.57 33.75 -28.41
CA MET A 86 -6.23 33.40 -29.67
C MET A 86 -6.23 31.88 -29.90
N PHE A 87 -5.12 31.19 -29.61
CA PHE A 87 -5.07 29.73 -29.69
C PHE A 87 -5.99 29.05 -28.68
N CYS A 88 -6.10 29.56 -27.45
CA CYS A 88 -7.08 29.08 -26.47
C CYS A 88 -8.50 29.21 -27.03
N GLY A 89 -8.86 30.37 -27.61
CA GLY A 89 -10.17 30.59 -28.24
C GLY A 89 -10.43 29.65 -29.43
N GLU A 90 -9.41 29.41 -30.27
CA GLU A 90 -9.50 28.45 -31.38
C GLU A 90 -9.73 27.01 -30.90
N LEU A 91 -9.12 26.59 -29.79
CA LEU A 91 -9.28 25.24 -29.23
C LEU A 91 -10.52 25.08 -28.36
N GLN A 92 -11.05 26.18 -27.81
CA GLN A 92 -12.35 26.17 -27.11
C GLN A 92 -13.48 25.72 -28.04
N GLU A 93 -13.37 26.01 -29.35
CA GLU A 93 -14.26 25.47 -30.40
C GLU A 93 -14.34 23.93 -30.32
N MET A 94 -13.23 23.25 -30.07
CA MET A 94 -13.19 21.79 -29.97
C MET A 94 -13.95 21.29 -28.73
N LEU A 95 -13.79 21.96 -27.58
CA LEU A 95 -14.56 21.62 -26.37
C LEU A 95 -16.07 21.81 -26.55
N MET A 96 -16.49 22.80 -27.34
CA MET A 96 -17.90 23.11 -27.57
C MET A 96 -18.57 22.20 -28.61
N LEU A 97 -17.80 21.75 -29.62
CA LEU A 97 -18.35 21.07 -30.80
C LEU A 97 -18.07 19.57 -30.86
N THR A 98 -17.27 19.02 -29.94
CA THR A 98 -16.92 17.60 -29.93
C THR A 98 -17.51 16.87 -28.72
N GLU A 99 -17.62 15.54 -28.84
CA GLU A 99 -18.10 14.70 -27.74
C GLU A 99 -17.17 14.77 -26.53
N GLN A 100 -17.74 14.55 -25.34
CA GLN A 100 -17.00 14.68 -24.08
C GLN A 100 -15.83 13.71 -23.93
N ILE A 101 -15.79 12.64 -24.72
CA ILE A 101 -14.75 11.60 -24.65
C ILE A 101 -13.31 12.13 -24.90
N TYR A 102 -13.15 13.24 -25.63
CA TYR A 102 -11.83 13.86 -25.87
C TYR A 102 -11.63 15.18 -25.11
N ALA A 103 -12.57 15.56 -24.23
CA ALA A 103 -12.53 16.83 -23.53
C ALA A 103 -11.28 16.96 -22.64
N SER A 104 -10.78 15.85 -22.07
CA SER A 104 -9.56 15.83 -21.27
C SER A 104 -8.34 16.29 -22.10
N ILE A 105 -8.18 15.79 -23.33
CA ILE A 105 -7.05 16.14 -24.21
C ILE A 105 -7.08 17.63 -24.58
N TRP A 106 -8.25 18.18 -24.90
CA TRP A 106 -8.36 19.60 -25.23
C TRP A 106 -8.12 20.50 -24.01
N ASN A 107 -8.61 20.13 -22.83
CA ASN A 107 -8.29 20.83 -21.58
C ASN A 107 -6.78 20.82 -21.32
N LEU A 108 -6.10 19.68 -21.56
CA LEU A 108 -4.65 19.56 -21.41
C LEU A 108 -3.89 20.53 -22.33
N TYR A 109 -4.28 20.63 -23.59
CA TYR A 109 -3.64 21.54 -24.55
C TYR A 109 -3.92 23.00 -24.23
N ILE A 110 -5.13 23.33 -23.78
CA ILE A 110 -5.44 24.68 -23.32
C ILE A 110 -4.64 25.01 -22.05
N ALA A 111 -4.42 24.04 -21.15
CA ALA A 111 -3.53 24.21 -20.01
C ALA A 111 -2.08 24.46 -20.44
N ASP A 112 -1.59 23.76 -21.46
CA ASP A 112 -0.26 24.00 -22.05
C ASP A 112 -0.12 25.44 -22.55
N LEU A 113 -1.14 25.96 -23.25
CA LEU A 113 -1.14 27.33 -23.77
C LEU A 113 -1.09 28.37 -22.65
N HIS A 114 -1.91 28.22 -21.59
CA HIS A 114 -1.84 29.11 -20.44
C HIS A 114 -0.48 29.01 -19.71
N ARG A 115 0.10 27.80 -19.62
CA ARG A 115 1.44 27.61 -19.02
C ARG A 115 2.53 28.35 -19.80
N TYR A 116 2.40 28.47 -21.12
CA TYR A 116 3.39 29.16 -21.97
C TYR A 116 3.35 30.70 -21.84
N MET A 117 2.37 31.26 -21.15
CA MET A 117 2.35 32.69 -20.82
C MET A 117 3.45 33.02 -19.80
N SER A 118 3.85 34.30 -19.72
CA SER A 118 4.87 34.76 -18.77
C SER A 118 4.39 34.69 -17.32
N ASP A 119 5.33 34.63 -16.37
CA ASP A 119 5.03 34.39 -14.94
C ASP A 119 4.23 35.52 -14.28
N ASP A 120 4.32 36.74 -14.80
CA ASP A 120 3.62 37.93 -14.33
C ASP A 120 2.17 38.02 -14.82
N GLU A 121 1.75 37.15 -15.73
CA GLU A 121 0.43 37.19 -16.35
C GLU A 121 -0.63 36.44 -15.56
N ILE A 122 -1.73 37.13 -15.24
CA ILE A 122 -2.85 36.59 -14.47
C ILE A 122 -3.43 35.34 -15.16
N GLN A 123 -3.49 35.35 -16.50
CA GLN A 123 -4.05 34.23 -17.27
C GLN A 123 -3.26 32.93 -17.07
N LYS A 124 -1.96 32.99 -16.75
CA LYS A 124 -1.15 31.79 -16.47
C LYS A 124 -1.71 30.97 -15.31
N SER A 125 -2.33 31.62 -14.32
CA SER A 125 -2.96 30.93 -13.18
C SER A 125 -4.05 29.93 -13.59
N LEU A 126 -4.69 30.15 -14.76
CA LEU A 126 -5.70 29.24 -15.29
C LEU A 126 -5.12 27.89 -15.70
N ALA A 127 -3.80 27.78 -15.95
CA ALA A 127 -3.16 26.52 -16.29
C ALA A 127 -3.42 25.45 -15.22
N VAL A 128 -3.35 25.83 -13.93
CA VAL A 128 -3.66 24.94 -12.80
C VAL A 128 -5.10 24.42 -12.92
N GLY A 129 -6.07 25.31 -13.16
CA GLY A 129 -7.48 24.93 -13.32
C GLY A 129 -7.72 23.96 -14.48
N TYR A 130 -7.07 24.18 -15.63
CA TYR A 130 -7.21 23.30 -16.79
C TYR A 130 -6.51 21.94 -16.61
N TYR A 131 -5.35 21.86 -15.96
CA TYR A 131 -4.75 20.56 -15.61
C TYR A 131 -5.61 19.79 -14.60
N THR A 132 -6.13 20.47 -13.58
CA THR A 132 -7.10 19.88 -12.64
C THR A 132 -8.30 19.34 -13.39
N ARG A 133 -8.93 20.15 -14.26
CA ARG A 133 -10.09 19.72 -15.06
C ARG A 133 -9.78 18.54 -15.97
N THR A 134 -8.55 18.47 -16.50
CA THR A 134 -8.09 17.31 -17.29
C THR A 134 -8.16 16.03 -16.47
N ILE A 135 -7.66 16.07 -15.23
CA ILE A 135 -7.68 14.91 -14.31
C ILE A 135 -9.11 14.55 -13.89
N GLU A 136 -9.97 15.55 -13.66
CA GLU A 136 -11.38 15.31 -13.33
C GLU A 136 -12.14 14.59 -14.45
N LEU A 137 -11.80 14.91 -15.71
CA LEU A 137 -12.40 14.29 -16.88
C LEU A 137 -11.80 12.90 -17.16
N ASP A 138 -10.50 12.76 -16.96
CA ASP A 138 -9.76 11.53 -17.25
C ASP A 138 -8.50 11.39 -16.37
N PRO A 139 -8.57 10.62 -15.26
CA PRO A 139 -7.44 10.38 -14.38
C PRO A 139 -6.38 9.43 -14.99
N SER A 140 -6.61 8.88 -16.19
CA SER A 140 -5.61 8.07 -16.90
C SER A 140 -4.44 8.91 -17.43
N CYS A 141 -4.59 10.23 -17.51
CA CYS A 141 -3.61 11.14 -18.12
C CYS A 141 -2.48 11.53 -17.15
N GLY A 142 -1.42 10.72 -17.10
CA GLY A 142 -0.26 10.96 -16.22
C GLY A 142 0.44 12.31 -16.45
N ARG A 143 0.42 12.82 -17.69
CA ARG A 143 0.99 14.14 -18.03
C ARG A 143 0.31 15.28 -17.27
N ALA A 144 -0.99 15.21 -17.02
CA ALA A 144 -1.71 16.26 -16.31
C ALA A 144 -1.24 16.37 -14.85
N PHE A 145 -1.10 15.23 -14.15
CA PHE A 145 -0.54 15.18 -12.80
C PHE A 145 0.89 15.74 -12.74
N HIS A 146 1.75 15.34 -13.68
CA HIS A 146 3.12 15.84 -13.74
C HIS A 146 3.18 17.35 -13.94
N MET A 147 2.39 17.88 -14.88
CA MET A 147 2.37 19.33 -15.09
C MET A 147 1.78 20.08 -13.89
N LEU A 148 0.74 19.53 -13.25
CA LEU A 148 0.16 20.12 -12.05
C LEU A 148 1.20 20.24 -10.92
N ALA A 149 2.04 19.21 -10.73
CA ALA A 149 3.13 19.21 -9.75
C ALA A 149 4.20 20.29 -10.00
N LEU A 150 4.33 20.76 -11.24
CA LEU A 150 5.31 21.78 -11.64
C LEU A 150 4.75 23.20 -11.62
N VAL A 151 3.46 23.36 -11.92
CA VAL A 151 2.84 24.69 -12.14
C VAL A 151 2.02 25.18 -10.95
N GLN A 152 1.59 24.29 -10.05
CA GLN A 152 0.82 24.70 -8.88
C GLN A 152 1.74 25.40 -7.85
N PRO A 153 1.41 26.63 -7.46
CA PRO A 153 2.23 27.36 -6.48
C PRO A 153 2.05 26.78 -5.08
N ASN A 154 3.10 26.92 -4.25
CA ASN A 154 3.08 26.63 -2.80
C ASN A 154 2.70 25.18 -2.43
N LEU A 155 2.99 24.21 -3.29
CA LEU A 155 2.82 22.80 -2.94
C LEU A 155 3.80 22.37 -1.84
N LEU A 156 3.29 21.64 -0.86
CA LEU A 156 4.12 20.91 0.10
C LEU A 156 4.92 19.81 -0.63
N VAL A 157 6.07 19.42 -0.08
CA VAL A 157 6.90 18.33 -0.63
C VAL A 157 6.06 17.08 -0.81
N ALA A 158 5.29 16.68 0.21
CA ALA A 158 4.42 15.51 0.13
C ALA A 158 3.35 15.61 -0.98
N GLN A 159 2.73 16.79 -1.20
CA GLN A 159 1.77 16.96 -2.29
C GLN A 159 2.44 16.83 -3.66
N LYS A 160 3.63 17.41 -3.82
CA LYS A 160 4.41 17.30 -5.05
C LYS A 160 4.80 15.84 -5.34
N VAL A 161 5.29 15.12 -4.33
CA VAL A 161 5.59 13.68 -4.45
C VAL A 161 4.35 12.90 -4.86
N ARG A 162 3.19 13.13 -4.22
CA ARG A 162 1.92 12.45 -4.59
C ARG A 162 1.57 12.64 -6.06
N LEU A 163 1.57 13.89 -6.55
CA LEU A 163 1.25 14.18 -7.95
C LEU A 163 2.25 13.53 -8.92
N LEU A 164 3.54 13.51 -8.58
CA LEU A 164 4.56 12.85 -9.39
C LEU A 164 4.41 11.31 -9.40
N MET A 165 4.05 10.70 -8.27
CA MET A 165 3.76 9.27 -8.20
C MET A 165 2.51 8.92 -9.03
N LEU A 166 1.44 9.71 -8.89
CA LEU A 166 0.22 9.57 -9.68
C LEU A 166 0.50 9.68 -11.19
N ALA A 167 1.40 10.60 -11.60
CA ALA A 167 1.82 10.74 -12.99
C ALA A 167 2.48 9.48 -13.58
N GLN A 168 3.13 8.66 -12.74
CA GLN A 168 3.76 7.40 -13.14
C GLN A 168 2.82 6.20 -12.97
N LEU A 169 1.88 6.28 -12.03
CA LEU A 169 0.89 5.23 -11.75
C LEU A 169 -0.23 5.19 -12.78
N ALA A 170 -0.61 6.34 -13.34
CA ALA A 170 -1.65 6.47 -14.35
C ALA A 170 -1.49 5.48 -15.52
N GLU A 171 -2.60 5.12 -16.17
CA GLU A 171 -2.63 4.19 -17.30
C GLU A 171 -1.80 4.70 -18.49
N ASN A 172 -1.81 6.01 -18.72
CA ASN A 172 -0.96 6.70 -19.69
C ASN A 172 0.14 7.50 -18.97
N PRO A 173 1.22 6.85 -18.49
CA PRO A 173 2.22 7.51 -17.65
C PRO A 173 3.16 8.44 -18.44
N VAL A 174 3.83 9.33 -17.72
CA VAL A 174 4.91 10.15 -18.30
C VAL A 174 6.11 9.28 -18.66
N LYS A 175 6.52 9.32 -19.93
CA LYS A 175 7.58 8.44 -20.50
C LYS A 175 8.94 8.54 -19.80
N LYS A 176 9.30 9.71 -19.27
CA LYS A 176 10.55 9.88 -18.52
C LYS A 176 10.33 9.36 -17.10
N ARG A 177 11.12 8.38 -16.69
CA ARG A 177 11.17 7.95 -15.29
C ARG A 177 11.54 9.16 -14.43
N LEU A 178 10.70 9.47 -13.45
CA LEU A 178 10.94 10.59 -12.54
C LEU A 178 11.98 10.14 -11.51
N ASP A 179 13.07 10.90 -11.38
CA ASP A 179 13.98 10.77 -10.26
C ASP A 179 13.39 11.56 -9.10
N VAL A 180 12.78 10.86 -8.13
CA VAL A 180 12.15 11.48 -6.97
C VAL A 180 13.16 12.35 -6.21
N SER A 181 14.44 11.98 -6.21
CA SER A 181 15.48 12.73 -5.53
C SER A 181 15.72 14.11 -6.17
N GLU A 182 15.50 14.29 -7.48
CA GLU A 182 15.59 15.61 -8.13
C GLU A 182 14.50 16.58 -7.64
N PHE A 183 13.35 16.06 -7.20
CA PHE A 183 12.19 16.88 -6.83
C PHE A 183 12.07 17.14 -5.33
N VAL A 184 12.75 16.35 -4.51
CA VAL A 184 12.73 16.44 -3.05
C VAL A 184 13.97 17.16 -2.49
N LYS A 185 15.12 17.10 -3.18
CA LYS A 185 16.37 17.83 -2.81
C LYS A 185 16.26 19.37 -2.80
N SER A 186 15.10 19.96 -3.07
CA SER A 186 14.95 21.41 -3.26
C SER A 186 14.62 22.23 -2.00
N SER A 187 14.67 21.67 -0.79
CA SER A 187 14.38 22.42 0.45
C SER A 187 15.58 22.52 1.39
N GLU A 188 16.66 23.18 0.94
CA GLU A 188 17.89 23.40 1.72
C GLU A 188 17.77 24.44 2.87
N SER A 189 16.59 24.70 3.44
CA SER A 189 16.54 25.62 4.60
C SER A 189 15.51 25.40 5.69
N ASP A 190 14.47 24.57 5.52
CA ASP A 190 13.44 24.34 6.56
C ASP A 190 12.70 22.99 6.37
N SER A 191 13.41 21.90 5.98
CA SER A 191 12.76 20.59 5.83
C SER A 191 12.29 20.09 7.20
N ASN A 192 10.97 20.06 7.41
CA ASN A 192 10.39 19.44 8.59
C ASN A 192 10.66 17.92 8.57
N SER A 193 10.74 17.28 9.73
CA SER A 193 11.13 15.85 9.85
C SER A 193 10.25 14.91 9.01
N SER A 194 8.97 15.25 8.84
CA SER A 194 8.04 14.49 7.99
C SER A 194 8.42 14.47 6.51
N ASP A 195 8.95 15.58 5.98
CA ASP A 195 9.36 15.67 4.58
C ASP A 195 10.65 14.88 4.33
N GLN A 196 11.60 14.95 5.28
CA GLN A 196 12.82 14.14 5.24
C GLN A 196 12.49 12.64 5.27
N LEU A 197 11.55 12.24 6.13
CA LEU A 197 11.14 10.83 6.22
C LEU A 197 10.49 10.35 4.92
N LEU A 198 9.66 11.18 4.27
CA LEU A 198 9.09 10.84 2.96
C LEU A 198 10.17 10.72 1.88
N GLU A 199 11.18 11.59 1.90
CA GLU A 199 12.32 11.51 0.98
C GLU A 199 13.07 10.19 1.15
N ASP A 200 13.44 9.88 2.39
CA ASP A 200 14.17 8.67 2.74
C ASP A 200 13.37 7.41 2.37
N PHE A 201 12.08 7.42 2.67
CA PHE A 201 11.16 6.34 2.29
C PHE A 201 11.08 6.17 0.78
N ALA A 202 10.94 7.25 0.00
CA ALA A 202 10.85 7.19 -1.45
C ALA A 202 12.16 6.69 -2.09
N ASN A 203 13.29 7.20 -1.62
CA ASN A 203 14.62 6.78 -2.07
C ASN A 203 14.89 5.31 -1.72
N TRP A 204 14.42 4.84 -0.58
CA TRP A 204 14.52 3.45 -0.17
C TRP A 204 13.60 2.55 -1.01
N ALA A 205 12.30 2.87 -1.08
CA ALA A 205 11.27 2.03 -1.70
C ALA A 205 11.46 1.86 -3.22
N LEU A 206 12.02 2.87 -3.90
CA LEU A 206 12.22 2.87 -5.35
C LEU A 206 13.65 2.45 -5.78
N ASN A 207 14.47 1.98 -4.84
CA ASN A 207 15.85 1.60 -5.11
C ASN A 207 15.97 0.22 -5.76
N GLU A 208 16.51 0.16 -6.97
CA GLU A 208 16.68 -1.10 -7.71
C GLU A 208 17.95 -1.89 -7.34
N ASN A 209 18.94 -1.23 -6.73
CA ASN A 209 20.33 -1.72 -6.71
C ASN A 209 20.88 -1.99 -5.30
N GLN A 210 20.03 -2.06 -4.27
CA GLN A 210 20.49 -2.33 -2.91
C GLN A 210 20.63 -3.82 -2.61
N LYS A 211 21.70 -4.18 -1.88
CA LYS A 211 21.82 -5.51 -1.28
C LYS A 211 20.65 -5.71 -0.31
N ARG A 212 19.99 -6.88 -0.40
CA ARG A 212 18.77 -7.20 0.37
C ARG A 212 18.91 -6.96 1.88
N VAL A 213 20.07 -7.28 2.46
CA VAL A 213 20.31 -7.09 3.91
C VAL A 213 20.36 -5.60 4.28
N ASP A 214 21.09 -4.79 3.49
CA ASP A 214 21.19 -3.35 3.71
C ASP A 214 19.82 -2.67 3.52
N HIS A 215 19.05 -3.14 2.54
CA HIS A 215 17.69 -2.67 2.28
C HIS A 215 16.77 -2.90 3.49
N GLN A 216 16.74 -4.12 4.04
CA GLN A 216 15.94 -4.43 5.23
C GLN A 216 16.40 -3.65 6.47
N LEU A 217 17.71 -3.50 6.66
CA LEU A 217 18.26 -2.75 7.79
C LEU A 217 17.92 -1.27 7.71
N ASN A 218 17.89 -0.68 6.51
CA ASN A 218 17.45 0.69 6.29
C ASN A 218 15.95 0.85 6.55
N GLY A 219 15.11 -0.10 6.14
CA GLY A 219 13.68 -0.13 6.49
C GLY A 219 13.45 -0.09 8.00
N LEU A 220 14.16 -0.93 8.76
CA LEU A 220 14.09 -0.93 10.23
C LEU A 220 14.57 0.38 10.86
N LYS A 221 15.62 1.01 10.30
CA LYS A 221 16.07 2.33 10.77
C LYS A 221 15.00 3.40 10.58
N MET A 222 14.29 3.41 9.45
CA MET A 222 13.20 4.35 9.21
C MET A 222 12.05 4.17 10.19
N ILE A 223 11.69 2.92 10.53
CA ILE A 223 10.68 2.63 11.56
C ILE A 223 11.08 3.24 12.90
N ASN A 224 12.32 3.04 13.33
CA ASN A 224 12.80 3.58 14.61
C ASN A 224 12.90 5.12 14.60
N GLN A 225 13.30 5.69 13.45
CA GLN A 225 13.39 7.16 13.29
C GLN A 225 11.99 7.79 13.35
N PHE A 226 11.01 7.19 12.67
CA PHE A 226 9.62 7.63 12.69
C PHE A 226 9.05 7.73 14.11
N GLU A 227 9.32 6.74 14.96
CA GLU A 227 8.86 6.73 16.35
C GLU A 227 9.34 7.95 17.15
N SER A 228 10.51 8.47 16.80
CA SER A 228 11.07 9.68 17.43
C SER A 228 10.48 10.94 16.80
N ASP A 229 10.47 11.02 15.47
CA ASP A 229 10.00 12.19 14.71
C ASP A 229 8.50 12.47 14.94
N PHE A 230 7.69 11.42 15.05
CA PHE A 230 6.25 11.51 15.27
C PHE A 230 5.93 12.19 16.61
N LYS A 231 6.72 11.91 17.66
CA LYS A 231 6.53 12.52 19.00
C LYS A 231 6.85 14.02 19.01
N GLU A 232 7.69 14.48 18.08
CA GLU A 232 8.15 15.87 18.03
C GLU A 232 7.36 16.74 17.04
N SER A 233 6.50 16.14 16.20
CA SER A 233 5.78 16.82 15.10
C SER A 233 4.26 16.75 15.23
N PRO A 234 3.52 17.77 14.75
CA PRO A 234 2.06 17.76 14.82
C PRO A 234 1.45 16.69 13.90
N ILE A 235 0.40 16.02 14.39
CA ILE A 235 -0.33 14.94 13.71
C ILE A 235 -0.81 15.33 12.29
N SER A 236 -1.16 16.61 12.09
CA SER A 236 -1.62 17.14 10.81
C SER A 236 -0.63 16.92 9.65
N ASN A 237 0.67 16.90 9.93
CA ASN A 237 1.71 16.76 8.89
C ASN A 237 1.82 15.32 8.37
N TRP A 238 1.34 14.35 9.14
CA TRP A 238 1.51 12.94 8.83
C TRP A 238 0.47 12.42 7.84
N SER A 239 -0.74 12.99 7.76
CA SER A 239 -1.76 12.55 6.80
C SER A 239 -1.25 12.65 5.35
N MET A 240 -0.69 13.80 4.99
CA MET A 240 -0.15 14.03 3.64
C MET A 240 1.10 13.19 3.37
N THR A 241 1.96 13.04 4.38
CA THR A 241 3.17 12.21 4.33
C THR A 241 2.83 10.75 4.08
N MET A 242 1.87 10.19 4.83
CA MET A 242 1.38 8.82 4.65
C MET A 242 0.74 8.62 3.28
N SER A 243 0.02 9.63 2.77
CA SER A 243 -0.49 9.64 1.39
C SER A 243 0.62 9.55 0.35
N GLY A 244 1.72 10.28 0.56
CA GLY A 244 2.94 10.17 -0.25
C GLY A 244 3.53 8.76 -0.21
N CYS A 245 3.76 8.22 0.99
CA CYS A 245 4.29 6.86 1.19
C CYS A 245 3.43 5.80 0.50
N ARG A 246 2.09 5.91 0.59
CA ARG A 246 1.16 4.98 -0.08
C ARG A 246 1.39 4.94 -1.60
N TYR A 247 1.42 6.08 -2.27
CA TYR A 247 1.64 6.11 -3.72
C TYR A 247 3.06 5.69 -4.13
N VAL A 248 4.06 6.01 -3.31
CA VAL A 248 5.42 5.49 -3.49
C VAL A 248 5.42 3.96 -3.45
N ALA A 249 4.74 3.35 -2.47
CA ALA A 249 4.64 1.90 -2.35
C ALA A 249 3.90 1.27 -3.54
N GLN A 250 2.82 1.89 -4.01
CA GLN A 250 2.15 1.44 -5.24
C GLN A 250 3.08 1.49 -6.46
N LEU A 251 3.88 2.57 -6.59
CA LEU A 251 4.82 2.69 -7.70
C LEU A 251 5.96 1.67 -7.58
N ALA A 252 6.42 1.39 -6.37
CA ALA A 252 7.38 0.34 -6.09
C ALA A 252 6.84 -1.03 -6.50
N ASN A 253 5.56 -1.33 -6.21
CA ASN A 253 4.91 -2.55 -6.71
C ASN A 253 4.88 -2.60 -8.24
N LYS A 254 4.48 -1.49 -8.90
CA LYS A 254 4.41 -1.41 -10.37
C LYS A 254 5.76 -1.62 -11.05
N ASN A 255 6.84 -1.09 -10.47
CA ASN A 255 8.17 -1.09 -11.07
C ASN A 255 9.04 -2.29 -10.65
N LEU A 256 8.97 -2.68 -9.38
CA LEU A 256 9.90 -3.64 -8.74
C LEU A 256 9.19 -4.93 -8.27
N GLY A 257 7.86 -4.94 -8.27
CA GLY A 257 7.05 -6.11 -7.98
C GLY A 257 6.70 -6.31 -6.51
N PHE A 258 6.02 -7.43 -6.25
CA PHE A 258 5.36 -7.71 -4.97
C PHE A 258 6.30 -7.75 -3.76
N ASN A 259 7.53 -8.26 -3.91
CA ASN A 259 8.47 -8.34 -2.78
C ASN A 259 8.85 -6.95 -2.25
N GLN A 260 9.10 -5.99 -3.14
CA GLN A 260 9.38 -4.61 -2.76
C GLN A 260 8.15 -3.96 -2.11
N PHE A 261 6.96 -4.26 -2.63
CA PHE A 261 5.71 -3.83 -2.03
C PHE A 261 5.54 -4.36 -0.60
N ILE A 262 5.92 -5.61 -0.32
CA ILE A 262 5.84 -6.19 1.02
C ILE A 262 6.75 -5.48 2.01
N ASP A 263 7.97 -5.16 1.60
CA ASP A 263 8.88 -4.39 2.45
C ASP A 263 8.26 -3.01 2.76
N CYS A 264 7.71 -2.33 1.74
CA CYS A 264 6.99 -1.06 1.93
C CYS A 264 5.76 -1.22 2.83
N PHE A 265 5.02 -2.32 2.68
CA PHE A 265 3.83 -2.61 3.47
C PHE A 265 4.17 -2.76 4.94
N ASP A 266 5.27 -3.43 5.27
CA ASP A 266 5.71 -3.63 6.65
C ASP A 266 6.05 -2.29 7.33
N VAL A 267 6.78 -1.42 6.61
CA VAL A 267 7.18 -0.09 7.10
C VAL A 267 5.98 0.84 7.27
N ILE A 268 5.13 0.99 6.24
CA ILE A 268 3.94 1.85 6.29
C ILE A 268 2.97 1.38 7.36
N THR A 269 2.77 0.07 7.48
CA THR A 269 1.90 -0.49 8.53
C THR A 269 2.46 -0.19 9.91
N SER A 270 3.77 -0.34 10.12
CA SER A 270 4.42 0.05 11.37
C SER A 270 4.25 1.55 11.70
N PHE A 271 4.31 2.44 10.71
CA PHE A 271 4.02 3.87 10.92
C PHE A 271 2.57 4.08 11.37
N TYR A 272 1.59 3.42 10.74
CA TYR A 272 0.19 3.52 11.19
C TYR A 272 -0.01 2.97 12.59
N LEU A 273 0.57 1.81 12.93
CA LEU A 273 0.46 1.25 14.28
C LEU A 273 1.00 2.23 15.34
N GLU A 274 2.11 2.89 15.05
CA GLU A 274 2.68 3.92 15.94
C GLU A 274 1.75 5.14 16.04
N ILE A 275 1.28 5.70 14.91
CA ILE A 275 0.35 6.84 14.89
C ILE A 275 -0.89 6.56 15.75
N TYR A 276 -1.49 5.39 15.57
CA TYR A 276 -2.73 5.00 16.25
C TYR A 276 -2.52 4.48 17.67
N SER A 277 -1.27 4.33 18.13
CA SER A 277 -0.97 4.10 19.55
C SER A 277 -1.23 5.33 20.43
N TYR A 278 -1.32 6.52 19.81
CA TYR A 278 -1.62 7.78 20.48
C TYR A 278 -3.11 8.14 20.36
N PRO A 279 -3.72 8.68 21.44
CA PRO A 279 -5.10 9.11 21.39
C PRO A 279 -5.24 10.35 20.48
N SER A 280 -6.30 10.39 19.66
CA SER A 280 -6.75 11.48 18.75
C SER A 280 -6.17 11.55 17.31
N PRO A 281 -6.30 10.48 16.50
CA PRO A 281 -6.07 10.58 15.06
C PRO A 281 -7.14 11.45 14.36
N THR A 282 -6.74 12.16 13.32
CA THR A 282 -7.60 13.06 12.52
C THR A 282 -8.52 12.28 11.56
N MET A 283 -9.60 12.91 11.07
CA MET A 283 -10.45 12.27 10.03
C MET A 283 -9.66 12.05 8.74
N SER A 284 -8.67 12.90 8.47
CA SER A 284 -7.73 12.82 7.36
C SER A 284 -6.86 11.57 7.43
N LEU A 285 -6.34 11.23 8.61
CA LEU A 285 -5.63 9.96 8.83
C LEU A 285 -6.58 8.76 8.68
N CYS A 286 -7.82 8.87 9.16
CA CYS A 286 -8.86 7.85 8.97
C CYS A 286 -9.15 7.59 7.48
N ALA A 287 -9.28 8.63 6.65
CA ALA A 287 -9.44 8.46 5.21
C ALA A 287 -8.20 7.81 4.56
N GLU A 288 -7.00 8.18 5.00
CA GLU A 288 -5.77 7.69 4.41
C GLU A 288 -5.47 6.23 4.80
N ILE A 289 -5.71 5.81 6.06
CA ILE A 289 -5.58 4.40 6.45
C ILE A 289 -6.58 3.51 5.71
N ILE A 290 -7.82 3.98 5.50
CA ILE A 290 -8.81 3.23 4.71
C ILE A 290 -8.32 3.08 3.26
N SER A 291 -7.82 4.17 2.66
CA SER A 291 -7.28 4.15 1.30
C SER A 291 -6.09 3.18 1.18
N TRP A 292 -5.17 3.21 2.15
CA TRP A 292 -4.05 2.28 2.23
C TRP A 292 -4.49 0.81 2.31
N ILE A 293 -5.46 0.50 3.17
CA ILE A 293 -5.98 -0.87 3.29
C ILE A 293 -6.63 -1.32 1.97
N CYS A 294 -7.43 -0.47 1.34
CA CYS A 294 -8.04 -0.78 0.04
C CYS A 294 -6.99 -1.10 -1.03
N ASP A 295 -5.99 -0.24 -1.20
CA ASP A 295 -4.95 -0.43 -2.20
C ASP A 295 -4.08 -1.67 -1.94
N ALA A 296 -3.69 -1.88 -0.66
CA ALA A 296 -2.93 -3.05 -0.28
C ALA A 296 -3.74 -4.33 -0.50
N LYS A 297 -5.04 -4.32 -0.23
CA LYS A 297 -5.93 -5.46 -0.51
C LYS A 297 -6.01 -5.78 -1.99
N GLU A 298 -6.16 -4.76 -2.85
CA GLU A 298 -6.18 -4.95 -4.30
C GLU A 298 -4.90 -5.65 -4.79
N ILE A 299 -3.74 -5.25 -4.27
CA ILE A 299 -2.46 -5.90 -4.59
C ILE A 299 -2.40 -7.33 -4.04
N PHE A 300 -2.86 -7.56 -2.81
CA PHE A 300 -2.89 -8.89 -2.19
C PHE A 300 -3.84 -9.87 -2.88
N ASP A 301 -4.87 -9.38 -3.56
CA ASP A 301 -5.83 -10.20 -4.29
C ASP A 301 -5.39 -10.57 -5.71
N VAL A 302 -4.34 -9.93 -6.22
CA VAL A 302 -3.70 -10.36 -7.47
C VAL A 302 -3.10 -11.75 -7.27
N ASN A 303 -3.33 -12.65 -8.24
CA ASN A 303 -2.73 -13.98 -8.21
C ASN A 303 -1.24 -13.91 -8.51
N ASP A 304 -0.44 -14.55 -7.67
CA ASP A 304 0.97 -14.82 -7.91
C ASP A 304 1.13 -15.56 -9.24
N PRO A 305 1.90 -15.02 -10.22
CA PRO A 305 2.03 -15.63 -11.54
C PRO A 305 2.69 -17.01 -11.51
N VAL A 306 3.46 -17.31 -10.45
CA VAL A 306 4.15 -18.60 -10.25
C VAL A 306 3.25 -19.58 -9.52
N LYS A 307 2.67 -19.17 -8.38
CA LYS A 307 1.87 -20.06 -7.52
C LYS A 307 0.41 -20.20 -7.93
N LYS A 308 -0.11 -19.28 -8.76
CA LYS A 308 -1.53 -19.18 -9.18
C LYS A 308 -2.51 -19.05 -8.01
N GLU A 309 -2.04 -18.49 -6.90
CA GLU A 309 -2.81 -18.21 -5.70
C GLU A 309 -2.71 -16.70 -5.38
N PRO A 310 -3.70 -16.09 -4.72
CA PRO A 310 -3.62 -14.70 -4.31
C PRO A 310 -2.36 -14.43 -3.49
N TYR A 311 -1.69 -13.31 -3.74
CA TYR A 311 -0.51 -12.91 -2.98
C TYR A 311 -0.74 -12.89 -1.46
N PHE A 312 -1.96 -12.62 -1.00
CA PHE A 312 -2.36 -12.71 0.40
C PHE A 312 -2.00 -14.06 1.06
N GLN A 313 -2.11 -15.16 0.32
CA GLN A 313 -1.81 -16.49 0.84
C GLN A 313 -0.32 -16.67 1.13
N SER A 314 0.52 -16.02 0.31
CA SER A 314 1.98 -16.04 0.43
C SER A 314 2.53 -15.20 1.58
N LEU A 315 1.70 -14.36 2.21
CA LEU A 315 2.09 -13.56 3.36
C LEU A 315 2.50 -14.44 4.56
N SER A 316 3.54 -14.01 5.27
CA SER A 316 3.93 -14.60 6.55
C SER A 316 2.83 -14.44 7.59
N VAL A 317 2.85 -15.28 8.63
CA VAL A 317 1.89 -15.17 9.75
C VAL A 317 2.01 -13.78 10.41
N PHE A 318 3.24 -13.29 10.61
CA PHE A 318 3.50 -11.97 11.16
C PHE A 318 2.88 -10.84 10.32
N ALA A 319 3.04 -10.89 8.99
CA ALA A 319 2.43 -9.90 8.10
C ALA A 319 0.90 -9.95 8.13
N LYS A 320 0.31 -11.16 8.25
CA LYS A 320 -1.15 -11.34 8.43
C LYS A 320 -1.62 -10.79 9.78
N THR A 321 -0.82 -10.91 10.85
CA THR A 321 -1.12 -10.31 12.16
C THR A 321 -1.13 -8.79 12.09
N LYS A 322 -0.09 -8.18 11.51
CA LYS A 322 -0.03 -6.73 11.28
C LYS A 322 -1.19 -6.23 10.42
N TRP A 323 -1.53 -6.97 9.35
CA TRP A 323 -2.70 -6.69 8.52
C TRP A 323 -3.99 -6.65 9.35
N ASN A 324 -4.20 -7.66 10.18
CA ASN A 324 -5.37 -7.78 11.04
C ASN A 324 -5.46 -6.64 12.06
N GLU A 325 -4.34 -6.31 12.72
CA GLU A 325 -4.25 -5.21 13.69
C GLU A 325 -4.56 -3.87 13.03
N LEU A 326 -4.00 -3.62 11.85
CA LEU A 326 -4.29 -2.43 11.05
C LEU A 326 -5.78 -2.32 10.67
N ASN A 327 -6.39 -3.44 10.28
CA ASN A 327 -7.83 -3.49 9.99
C ASN A 327 -8.67 -3.19 11.24
N ASP A 328 -8.30 -3.75 12.40
CA ASP A 328 -9.00 -3.50 13.67
C ASP A 328 -8.94 -2.02 14.07
N LEU A 329 -7.78 -1.39 13.92
CA LEU A 329 -7.61 0.05 14.15
C LEU A 329 -8.48 0.89 13.21
N ALA A 330 -8.48 0.58 11.91
CA ALA A 330 -9.34 1.30 10.96
C ALA A 330 -10.83 1.15 11.31
N ILE A 331 -11.27 -0.05 11.71
CA ILE A 331 -12.66 -0.30 12.14
C ILE A 331 -13.02 0.51 13.39
N GLU A 332 -12.14 0.52 14.40
CA GLU A 332 -12.36 1.29 15.62
C GLU A 332 -12.52 2.78 15.31
N GLN A 333 -11.69 3.31 14.42
CA GLN A 333 -11.69 4.73 14.07
C GLN A 333 -12.90 5.12 13.23
N ILE A 334 -13.30 4.27 12.28
CA ILE A 334 -14.57 4.44 11.55
C ILE A 334 -15.74 4.45 12.56
N ASN A 335 -15.74 3.53 13.52
CA ASN A 335 -16.79 3.49 14.54
C ASN A 335 -16.80 4.73 15.45
N THR A 336 -15.62 5.27 15.79
CA THR A 336 -15.52 6.52 16.56
C THR A 336 -16.01 7.73 15.76
N VAL A 337 -15.68 7.82 14.46
CA VAL A 337 -16.08 8.96 13.61
C VAL A 337 -17.58 8.93 13.29
N PHE A 338 -18.12 7.77 12.92
CA PHE A 338 -19.52 7.65 12.51
C PHE A 338 -20.49 7.39 13.66
N GLY A 339 -20.03 6.80 14.77
CA GLY A 339 -20.90 6.39 15.88
C GLY A 339 -22.10 5.58 15.39
N SER A 340 -23.31 5.99 15.79
CA SER A 340 -24.60 5.41 15.36
C SER A 340 -25.14 5.99 14.05
N GLY A 341 -24.35 6.79 13.33
CA GLY A 341 -24.72 7.41 12.06
C GLY A 341 -24.91 6.40 10.93
N SER A 342 -25.47 6.85 9.81
CA SER A 342 -25.61 6.06 8.58
C SER A 342 -24.64 6.55 7.51
N LEU A 343 -24.14 5.63 6.69
CA LEU A 343 -23.35 5.98 5.51
C LEU A 343 -24.21 6.73 4.48
N SER A 344 -23.82 7.93 4.09
CA SER A 344 -24.53 8.70 3.05
C SER A 344 -24.26 8.12 1.65
N GLU A 345 -25.11 8.47 0.67
CA GLU A 345 -24.80 8.28 -0.75
C GLU A 345 -23.67 9.24 -1.14
N GLY A 346 -22.43 8.85 -0.85
CA GLY A 346 -21.26 9.67 -1.12
C GLY A 346 -21.13 10.01 -2.61
N VAL A 347 -20.55 11.18 -2.89
CA VAL A 347 -20.19 11.62 -4.23
C VAL A 347 -18.75 11.21 -4.51
N ASN A 348 -18.48 10.61 -5.68
CA ASN A 348 -17.11 10.37 -6.14
C ASN A 348 -16.38 11.71 -6.27
N SER A 349 -15.60 12.06 -5.25
CA SER A 349 -14.81 13.29 -5.20
C SER A 349 -13.40 13.00 -5.71
N ILE A 350 -13.16 13.31 -6.99
CA ILE A 350 -11.80 13.29 -7.58
C ILE A 350 -10.86 14.27 -6.87
N ARG A 351 -11.41 15.22 -6.09
CA ARG A 351 -10.67 16.20 -5.31
C ARG A 351 -9.65 15.55 -4.37
N TYR A 352 -10.03 14.47 -3.68
CA TYR A 352 -9.12 13.78 -2.76
C TYR A 352 -7.93 13.13 -3.50
N LEU A 353 -8.14 12.63 -4.72
CA LEU A 353 -7.05 12.13 -5.56
C LEU A 353 -6.04 13.23 -5.85
N ILE A 354 -6.53 14.40 -6.30
CA ILE A 354 -5.69 15.53 -6.72
C ILE A 354 -4.98 16.17 -5.53
N PHE A 355 -5.73 16.63 -4.53
CA PHE A 355 -5.20 17.46 -3.44
C PHE A 355 -4.78 16.66 -2.20
N GLY A 356 -5.28 15.43 -2.05
CA GLY A 356 -4.99 14.59 -0.89
C GLY A 356 -5.70 15.06 0.37
N PRO A 357 -5.22 14.60 1.54
CA PRO A 357 -5.74 15.02 2.84
C PRO A 357 -5.23 16.42 3.24
N GLU A 358 -5.43 17.43 2.37
CA GLU A 358 -5.12 18.84 2.66
C GLU A 358 -6.15 19.44 3.63
N SER A 359 -7.40 19.01 3.51
CA SER A 359 -8.51 19.38 4.37
C SER A 359 -9.16 18.13 4.94
N GLU A 360 -9.78 18.25 6.12
CA GLU A 360 -10.56 17.16 6.69
C GLU A 360 -11.65 16.72 5.70
N PRO A 361 -11.76 15.41 5.42
CA PRO A 361 -12.75 14.89 4.48
C PRO A 361 -14.15 15.12 5.04
N SER A 362 -15.09 15.43 4.16
CA SER A 362 -16.50 15.43 4.53
C SER A 362 -16.95 14.03 4.94
N LEU A 363 -18.01 13.93 5.75
CA LEU A 363 -18.61 12.64 6.10
C LEU A 363 -19.11 11.87 4.86
N GLU A 364 -19.44 12.57 3.78
CA GLU A 364 -19.86 11.98 2.50
C GLU A 364 -18.70 11.32 1.76
N GLU A 365 -17.55 12.00 1.69
CA GLU A 365 -16.32 11.45 1.11
C GLU A 365 -15.83 10.25 1.92
N LEU A 366 -15.83 10.37 3.25
CA LEU A 366 -15.46 9.26 4.12
C LEU A 366 -16.45 8.08 4.01
N SER A 367 -17.76 8.36 3.87
CA SER A 367 -18.78 7.31 3.67
C SER A 367 -18.51 6.50 2.39
N LEU A 368 -18.08 7.16 1.32
CA LEU A 368 -17.71 6.51 0.07
C LEU A 368 -16.48 5.61 0.24
N LEU A 369 -15.44 6.08 0.92
CA LEU A 369 -14.24 5.28 1.22
C LEU A 369 -14.59 4.04 2.05
N VAL A 370 -15.44 4.20 3.07
CA VAL A 370 -15.94 3.07 3.88
C VAL A 370 -16.75 2.09 3.04
N LYS A 371 -17.59 2.57 2.12
CA LYS A 371 -18.33 1.70 1.19
C LYS A 371 -17.38 0.90 0.28
N ASN A 372 -16.31 1.52 -0.21
CA ASN A 372 -15.29 0.83 -1.01
C ASN A 372 -14.57 -0.23 -0.17
N TYR A 373 -14.21 0.10 1.07
CA TYR A 373 -13.60 -0.81 2.02
C TYR A 373 -14.48 -2.06 2.29
N ILE A 374 -15.79 -1.89 2.48
CA ILE A 374 -16.74 -3.00 2.67
C ILE A 374 -16.87 -3.86 1.41
N ARG A 375 -16.75 -3.26 0.22
CA ARG A 375 -16.91 -3.93 -1.09
C ARG A 375 -15.67 -4.71 -1.53
N LEU A 376 -14.57 -4.65 -0.79
CA LEU A 376 -13.36 -5.39 -1.10
C LEU A 376 -13.65 -6.89 -1.20
N ASN A 377 -12.97 -7.56 -2.14
CA ASN A 377 -13.09 -9.00 -2.30
C ASN A 377 -12.62 -9.70 -1.03
N GLN A 378 -13.41 -10.66 -0.54
CA GLN A 378 -13.17 -11.29 0.78
C GLN A 378 -13.03 -10.28 1.92
N SER A 379 -13.87 -9.23 1.95
CA SER A 379 -13.89 -8.23 3.03
C SER A 379 -13.85 -8.88 4.43
N THR A 380 -13.04 -8.28 5.29
CA THR A 380 -12.91 -8.57 6.73
C THR A 380 -13.95 -7.81 7.56
N VAL A 381 -14.78 -6.97 6.92
CA VAL A 381 -15.68 -6.02 7.59
C VAL A 381 -17.06 -5.97 6.94
N GLU A 382 -18.10 -5.88 7.75
CA GLU A 382 -19.48 -5.72 7.29
C GLU A 382 -20.25 -4.67 8.10
N LEU A 383 -21.28 -4.09 7.48
CA LEU A 383 -22.23 -3.21 8.15
C LEU A 383 -23.07 -4.00 9.15
N ARG A 384 -23.34 -3.40 10.31
CA ARG A 384 -24.23 -4.00 11.30
C ARG A 384 -25.68 -3.89 10.84
N SER A 385 -26.39 -5.01 10.80
CA SER A 385 -27.79 -5.10 10.35
C SER A 385 -28.83 -4.72 11.42
N GLU A 386 -28.45 -4.65 12.70
CA GLU A 386 -29.37 -4.45 13.83
C GLU A 386 -29.00 -3.21 14.66
N LYS A 387 -29.98 -2.33 14.88
CA LYS A 387 -29.92 -1.20 15.83
C LYS A 387 -30.07 -1.71 17.27
N GLY A 388 -29.05 -2.38 17.79
CA GLY A 388 -28.91 -2.62 19.23
C GLY A 388 -28.22 -1.44 19.94
N ASP A 389 -28.24 -1.41 21.28
CA ASP A 389 -27.69 -0.37 22.18
C ASP A 389 -26.18 -0.05 22.02
N ASP A 390 -25.49 -0.68 21.08
CA ASP A 390 -24.06 -0.54 20.84
C ASP A 390 -23.82 0.32 19.59
N SER A 391 -23.32 1.54 19.81
CA SER A 391 -23.23 2.67 18.87
C SER A 391 -22.17 2.51 17.77
N ARG A 392 -21.90 1.29 17.30
CA ARG A 392 -20.84 0.97 16.32
C ARG A 392 -21.45 0.69 14.94
N LEU A 393 -20.89 1.32 13.91
CA LEU A 393 -21.30 1.18 12.51
C LEU A 393 -20.88 -0.14 11.86
N LEU A 394 -19.62 -0.54 12.08
CA LEU A 394 -18.97 -1.67 11.43
C LEU A 394 -18.65 -2.79 12.44
N LYS A 395 -18.83 -4.03 12.00
CA LYS A 395 -18.34 -5.23 12.70
C LYS A 395 -17.36 -6.00 11.83
N ARG A 396 -16.39 -6.64 12.47
CA ARG A 396 -15.47 -7.57 11.80
C ARG A 396 -16.23 -8.83 11.41
N ILE A 397 -16.07 -9.27 10.16
CA ILE A 397 -16.51 -10.60 9.75
C ILE A 397 -15.52 -11.57 10.39
N ASN A 398 -15.95 -12.23 11.46
CA ASN A 398 -15.27 -13.41 11.96
C ASN A 398 -15.39 -14.50 10.90
N ARG A 399 -14.53 -14.46 9.87
CA ARG A 399 -14.22 -15.65 9.08
C ARG A 399 -13.33 -16.54 9.94
N SER A 400 -13.87 -16.97 11.08
CA SER A 400 -13.50 -18.26 11.63
C SER A 400 -14.06 -19.31 10.68
N GLU A 401 -13.49 -19.40 9.48
CA GLU A 401 -13.05 -20.74 9.11
C GLU A 401 -11.99 -21.05 10.17
N THR A 402 -12.43 -21.67 11.25
CA THR A 402 -11.72 -22.85 11.71
C THR A 402 -11.53 -23.74 10.48
N LYS A 403 -10.51 -23.43 9.66
CA LYS A 403 -9.57 -24.47 9.34
C LYS A 403 -9.03 -24.88 10.70
N ARG A 404 -9.79 -25.75 11.38
CA ARG A 404 -9.16 -26.91 11.99
C ARG A 404 -8.20 -27.37 10.90
N LEU A 405 -6.92 -27.13 11.14
CA LEU A 405 -5.88 -27.93 10.55
C LEU A 405 -6.07 -29.34 11.14
N ASP A 406 -7.20 -29.97 10.81
CA ASP A 406 -7.27 -31.41 10.61
C ASP A 406 -6.47 -31.61 9.31
N ILE A 407 -5.15 -31.36 9.39
CA ILE A 407 -4.23 -31.92 8.41
C ILE A 407 -4.41 -33.42 8.64
N PRO A 408 -4.94 -34.19 7.69
CA PRO A 408 -4.91 -35.63 7.81
C PRO A 408 -3.44 -35.99 7.99
N LEU A 409 -3.10 -36.66 9.09
CA LEU A 409 -1.72 -37.06 9.42
C LEU A 409 -1.02 -37.79 8.25
N GLU A 410 -1.82 -38.33 7.32
CA GLU A 410 -1.38 -38.90 6.05
C GLU A 410 -0.60 -37.91 5.14
N VAL A 411 -0.96 -36.62 5.09
CA VAL A 411 -0.31 -35.62 4.22
C VAL A 411 1.02 -35.11 4.80
N LEU A 412 1.19 -35.17 6.13
CA LEU A 412 2.48 -34.93 6.78
C LEU A 412 3.41 -36.15 6.66
N ALA A 413 2.86 -37.37 6.66
CA ALA A 413 3.63 -38.59 6.50
C ALA A 413 4.34 -38.68 5.12
N GLU A 414 3.72 -38.16 4.05
CA GLU A 414 4.34 -38.19 2.71
C GLU A 414 5.55 -37.24 2.58
N LYS A 415 5.57 -36.11 3.29
CA LYS A 415 6.72 -35.18 3.30
C LYS A 415 7.89 -35.63 4.18
N VAL A 416 7.68 -36.60 5.08
CA VAL A 416 8.72 -37.15 5.96
C VAL A 416 9.57 -38.22 5.25
N SER A 417 9.15 -38.71 4.09
CA SER A 417 9.83 -39.79 3.35
C SER A 417 11.12 -39.37 2.59
N GLN A 418 11.56 -38.11 2.68
CA GLN A 418 12.73 -37.61 1.93
C GLN A 418 13.82 -36.93 2.77
N MET A 419 14.00 -37.29 4.03
CA MET A 419 15.18 -36.86 4.80
C MET A 419 15.84 -38.03 5.53
N ASN A 420 16.82 -38.66 4.87
CA ASN A 420 17.87 -39.41 5.55
C ASN A 420 18.75 -38.43 6.36
N ARG A 421 18.51 -38.30 7.66
CA ARG A 421 19.45 -37.73 8.63
C ARG A 421 19.45 -38.56 9.92
N GLU A 422 20.62 -39.05 10.29
CA GLU A 422 20.91 -39.95 11.43
C GLU A 422 20.88 -39.28 12.83
N ASP A 423 20.08 -38.23 13.07
CA ASP A 423 19.92 -37.63 14.40
C ASP A 423 18.44 -37.50 14.77
N TRP A 424 17.92 -38.48 15.49
CA TRP A 424 16.53 -38.48 15.97
C TRP A 424 16.32 -37.34 17.00
N ARG A 425 15.41 -36.41 16.67
CA ARG A 425 14.99 -35.30 17.53
C ARG A 425 13.62 -35.58 18.15
N PRO A 426 13.34 -35.11 19.38
CA PRO A 426 12.01 -35.20 19.96
C PRO A 426 11.00 -34.40 19.13
N VAL A 427 9.76 -34.88 19.03
CA VAL A 427 8.70 -34.24 18.25
C VAL A 427 7.90 -33.27 19.11
N TYR A 428 7.59 -33.66 20.35
CA TYR A 428 6.82 -32.85 21.29
C TYR A 428 7.70 -32.39 22.45
N VAL A 429 7.52 -31.14 22.89
CA VAL A 429 8.21 -30.58 24.06
C VAL A 429 7.18 -30.10 25.08
N ILE A 430 7.22 -30.63 26.30
CA ILE A 430 6.43 -30.20 27.46
C ILE A 430 7.37 -29.59 28.50
N MET A 431 6.90 -28.60 29.25
CA MET A 431 7.63 -28.04 30.40
C MET A 431 6.74 -28.04 31.65
N ASP A 432 7.34 -28.28 32.82
CA ASP A 432 6.66 -28.10 34.10
C ASP A 432 6.60 -26.63 34.54
N TYR A 433 5.74 -26.36 35.53
CA TYR A 433 5.57 -25.04 36.13
C TYR A 433 6.91 -24.45 36.62
N ASP A 434 7.71 -25.25 37.32
CA ASP A 434 8.95 -24.79 37.93
C ASP A 434 10.01 -24.41 36.90
N THR A 435 10.10 -25.14 35.79
CA THR A 435 11.03 -24.85 34.69
C THR A 435 10.64 -23.56 33.99
N ILE A 436 9.35 -23.37 33.73
CA ILE A 436 8.85 -22.13 33.10
C ILE A 436 9.15 -20.92 33.99
N LEU A 437 8.92 -21.04 35.30
CA LEU A 437 9.07 -19.92 36.22
C LEU A 437 10.53 -19.58 36.51
N ASN A 438 11.37 -20.60 36.75
CA ASN A 438 12.77 -20.42 37.14
C ASN A 438 13.70 -20.17 35.94
N LYS A 439 13.31 -20.62 34.74
CA LYS A 439 14.14 -20.56 33.52
C LYS A 439 13.38 -19.96 32.33
N SER A 440 12.51 -18.99 32.59
CA SER A 440 11.63 -18.34 31.60
C SER A 440 12.33 -17.86 30.32
N ARG A 441 13.57 -17.35 30.43
CA ARG A 441 14.37 -16.92 29.28
C ARG A 441 14.69 -18.08 28.33
N ASN A 442 15.04 -19.25 28.87
CA ASN A 442 15.36 -20.43 28.07
C ASN A 442 14.07 -21.12 27.59
N ALA A 443 13.02 -21.16 28.42
CA ALA A 443 11.70 -21.63 28.04
C ALA A 443 11.15 -20.88 26.82
N ARG A 444 11.23 -19.55 26.82
CA ARG A 444 10.83 -18.71 25.68
C ARG A 444 11.58 -19.06 24.41
N LYS A 445 12.89 -19.29 24.50
CA LYS A 445 13.69 -19.68 23.32
C LYS A 445 13.27 -21.03 22.78
N VAL A 446 13.04 -22.02 23.65
CA VAL A 446 12.57 -23.34 23.22
C VAL A 446 11.22 -23.26 22.52
N TRP A 447 10.28 -22.47 23.05
CA TRP A 447 8.95 -22.28 22.43
C TRP A 447 8.97 -21.50 21.12
N SER A 448 10.00 -20.68 20.88
CA SER A 448 10.12 -19.92 19.63
C SER A 448 10.66 -20.72 18.44
N ILE A 449 10.91 -22.03 18.60
CA ILE A 449 11.62 -22.85 17.62
C ILE A 449 10.65 -23.72 16.84
N ASP A 450 10.78 -23.66 15.51
CA ASP A 450 9.87 -24.29 14.55
C ASP A 450 10.05 -25.82 14.46
N ASP A 451 11.18 -26.33 14.96
CA ASP A 451 11.54 -27.74 14.88
C ASP A 451 10.76 -28.63 15.87
N PHE A 452 10.06 -28.04 16.84
CA PHE A 452 9.38 -28.77 17.92
C PHE A 452 7.91 -28.37 18.07
N ILE A 453 7.06 -29.35 18.33
CA ILE A 453 5.67 -29.10 18.74
C ILE A 453 5.65 -28.84 20.24
N CYS A 454 5.55 -27.57 20.62
CA CYS A 454 5.53 -27.18 22.01
C CYS A 454 4.11 -27.30 22.59
N ILE A 455 3.97 -28.08 23.66
CA ILE A 455 2.70 -28.33 24.35
C ILE A 455 2.71 -27.63 25.70
N LEU A 456 1.67 -26.84 25.98
CA LEU A 456 1.40 -26.31 27.31
C LEU A 456 0.27 -27.12 27.95
N PRO A 457 0.54 -27.87 29.02
CA PRO A 457 -0.48 -28.54 29.81
C PRO A 457 -1.40 -27.50 30.50
N SER A 458 -2.73 -27.71 30.46
CA SER A 458 -3.68 -26.81 31.15
C SER A 458 -3.45 -26.75 32.66
N SER A 459 -3.00 -27.86 33.27
CA SER A 459 -2.63 -27.91 34.69
C SER A 459 -1.55 -26.90 35.07
N VAL A 460 -0.57 -26.68 34.18
CA VAL A 460 0.52 -25.70 34.39
C VAL A 460 0.00 -24.28 34.27
N LEU A 461 -0.88 -24.04 33.30
CA LEU A 461 -1.51 -22.73 33.13
C LEU A 461 -2.37 -22.37 34.36
N GLU A 462 -3.14 -23.32 34.88
CA GLU A 462 -3.93 -23.15 36.11
C GLU A 462 -3.04 -22.87 37.33
N GLN A 463 -1.90 -23.56 37.46
CA GLN A 463 -0.92 -23.31 38.52
C GLN A 463 -0.34 -21.90 38.40
N LEU A 464 0.06 -21.46 37.20
CA LEU A 464 0.52 -20.08 36.96
C LEU A 464 -0.57 -19.06 37.31
N ASP A 465 -1.80 -19.27 36.86
CA ASP A 465 -2.92 -18.37 37.14
C ASP A 465 -3.23 -18.25 38.64
N SER A 466 -3.13 -19.35 39.39
CA SER A 466 -3.34 -19.35 40.85
C SER A 466 -2.26 -18.57 41.61
N GLN A 467 -1.06 -18.41 41.02
CA GLN A 467 0.09 -17.75 41.64
C GLN A 467 0.30 -16.31 41.16
N LYS A 468 -0.45 -15.83 40.15
CA LYS A 468 -0.26 -14.49 39.55
C LYS A 468 -0.43 -13.29 40.50
N MET A 469 -1.18 -13.49 41.58
CA MET A 469 -1.37 -12.48 42.64
C MET A 469 -0.32 -12.58 43.74
N LYS A 470 0.36 -13.73 43.87
CA LYS A 470 1.35 -14.02 44.91
C LYS A 470 2.79 -13.77 44.45
N ILE A 471 3.09 -14.06 43.18
CA ILE A 471 4.44 -13.96 42.61
C ILE A 471 4.43 -12.96 41.45
N LYS A 472 5.16 -11.85 41.58
CA LYS A 472 5.18 -10.78 40.58
C LYS A 472 5.72 -11.21 39.20
N SER A 473 6.67 -12.16 39.17
CA SER A 473 7.28 -12.67 37.93
C SER A 473 6.36 -13.58 37.10
N VAL A 474 5.21 -14.00 37.64
CA VAL A 474 4.28 -14.88 36.92
C VAL A 474 3.46 -14.13 35.86
N ARG A 475 3.10 -12.86 36.09
CA ARG A 475 2.26 -12.11 35.14
C ARG A 475 2.94 -11.90 33.78
N PRO A 476 4.23 -11.52 33.72
CA PRO A 476 4.95 -11.46 32.45
C PRO A 476 5.00 -12.81 31.74
N VAL A 477 5.18 -13.91 32.49
CA VAL A 477 5.23 -15.27 31.94
C VAL A 477 3.90 -15.68 31.32
N ILE A 478 2.77 -15.44 32.01
CA ILE A 478 1.43 -15.71 31.46
C ILE A 478 1.20 -14.88 30.19
N ARG A 479 1.59 -13.60 30.18
CA ARG A 479 1.47 -12.74 29.00
C ARG A 479 2.24 -13.33 27.80
N THR A 480 3.49 -13.75 28.02
CA THR A 480 4.30 -14.40 26.97
C THR A 480 3.72 -15.73 26.52
N LEU A 481 3.14 -16.54 27.41
CA LEU A 481 2.46 -17.78 27.03
C LEU A 481 1.21 -17.53 26.18
N MET A 482 0.44 -16.49 26.51
CA MET A 482 -0.72 -16.09 25.71
C MET A 482 -0.32 -15.57 24.33
N GLU A 483 0.77 -14.79 24.23
CA GLU A 483 1.37 -14.36 22.97
C GLU A 483 1.79 -15.57 22.11
N LEU A 484 2.56 -16.49 22.69
CA LEU A 484 3.04 -17.69 21.99
C LEU A 484 1.90 -18.65 21.58
N GLN A 485 0.83 -18.73 22.39
CA GLN A 485 -0.37 -19.47 22.03
C GLN A 485 -1.12 -18.80 20.87
N ALA A 486 -1.26 -17.47 20.89
CA ALA A 486 -1.88 -16.71 19.81
C ALA A 486 -1.09 -16.79 18.49
N GLU A 487 0.24 -16.89 18.58
CA GLU A 487 1.14 -17.13 17.45
C GLU A 487 1.12 -18.58 16.94
N GLY A 488 0.39 -19.50 17.60
CA GLY A 488 0.35 -20.93 17.25
C GLY A 488 1.66 -21.68 17.56
N ARG A 489 2.58 -21.07 18.30
CA ARG A 489 3.87 -21.67 18.72
C ARG A 489 3.69 -22.70 19.83
N ILE A 490 2.65 -22.53 20.66
CA ILE A 490 2.32 -23.43 21.76
C ILE A 490 0.90 -23.94 21.58
N ILE A 491 0.73 -25.25 21.72
CA ILE A 491 -0.59 -25.90 21.74
C ILE A 491 -1.00 -26.11 23.20
N LEU A 492 -2.11 -25.49 23.60
CA LEU A 492 -2.72 -25.74 24.90
C LEU A 492 -3.45 -27.09 24.86
N LYS A 493 -3.03 -28.04 25.71
CA LYS A 493 -3.66 -29.35 25.83
C LYS A 493 -4.34 -29.48 27.20
N ALA A 494 -5.64 -29.78 27.19
CA ALA A 494 -6.41 -30.03 28.40
C ALA A 494 -5.94 -31.33 29.06
N CYS A 495 -5.49 -31.26 30.30
CA CYS A 495 -5.01 -32.40 31.07
C CYS A 495 -5.02 -32.11 32.58
N GLU A 496 -5.18 -33.15 33.38
CA GLU A 496 -5.19 -33.06 34.85
C GLU A 496 -3.79 -32.82 35.44
N ASN A 497 -2.75 -33.32 34.78
CA ASN A 497 -1.35 -33.20 35.21
C ASN A 497 -0.41 -33.30 34.00
N GLU A 498 0.75 -32.64 34.08
CA GLU A 498 1.78 -32.61 33.03
C GLU A 498 2.26 -34.00 32.62
N ARG A 499 2.38 -34.91 33.60
CA ARG A 499 2.85 -36.27 33.41
C ARG A 499 1.88 -37.11 32.57
N ARG A 500 0.58 -37.02 32.90
CA ARG A 500 -0.49 -37.68 32.15
C ARG A 500 -0.59 -37.12 30.73
N CYS A 501 -0.36 -35.81 30.56
CA CYS A 501 -0.29 -35.17 29.25
C CYS A 501 0.81 -35.78 28.36
N ALA A 502 2.01 -36.02 28.92
CA ALA A 502 3.11 -36.65 28.20
C ALA A 502 2.80 -38.11 27.80
N GLU A 503 2.20 -38.89 28.71
CA GLU A 503 1.79 -40.28 28.43
C GLU A 503 0.75 -40.35 27.30
N GLU A 504 -0.26 -39.49 27.33
CA GLU A 504 -1.27 -39.40 26.27
C GLU A 504 -0.68 -39.00 24.92
N LEU A 505 0.32 -38.11 24.90
CA LEU A 505 1.02 -37.76 23.65
C LEU A 505 1.77 -38.96 23.08
N VAL A 506 2.50 -39.70 23.91
CA VAL A 506 3.18 -40.93 23.46
C VAL A 506 2.16 -41.94 22.90
N GLN A 507 1.06 -42.17 23.61
CA GLN A 507 0.02 -43.09 23.16
C GLN A 507 -0.60 -42.67 21.83
N SER A 508 -0.79 -41.36 21.60
CA SER A 508 -1.33 -40.84 20.34
C SER A 508 -0.42 -41.08 19.13
N VAL A 509 0.89 -41.25 19.35
CA VAL A 509 1.89 -41.44 18.28
C VAL A 509 2.25 -42.92 18.08
N LYS A 510 2.12 -43.75 19.12
CA LYS A 510 2.40 -45.20 19.06
C LYS A 510 1.51 -45.98 18.08
N GLY A 511 0.44 -45.38 17.55
CA GLY A 511 -0.44 -46.01 16.55
C GLY A 511 0.17 -46.19 15.16
N THR A 512 1.29 -45.54 14.84
CA THR A 512 1.80 -45.46 13.45
C THR A 512 3.28 -45.81 13.25
N ALA A 513 4.08 -46.05 14.30
CA ALA A 513 5.49 -46.41 14.13
C ALA A 513 6.07 -47.16 15.35
N ASN A 514 6.73 -48.29 15.07
CA ASN A 514 7.33 -49.19 16.06
C ASN A 514 8.70 -48.73 16.62
N ASP A 515 9.20 -47.55 16.26
CA ASP A 515 10.58 -47.15 16.53
C ASP A 515 10.71 -45.76 17.16
N HIS A 516 10.32 -45.58 18.44
CA HIS A 516 10.55 -44.28 19.07
C HIS A 516 10.93 -44.32 20.55
N LYS A 517 12.24 -44.24 20.82
CA LYS A 517 12.78 -43.95 22.16
C LYS A 517 12.66 -42.47 22.59
N HIS A 518 12.40 -41.55 21.66
CA HIS A 518 12.46 -40.09 21.91
C HIS A 518 11.30 -39.34 21.23
N ILE A 519 10.05 -39.61 21.59
CA ILE A 519 8.87 -38.90 21.01
C ILE A 519 8.64 -37.57 21.72
N VAL A 520 8.59 -37.62 23.05
CA VAL A 520 8.25 -36.48 23.91
C VAL A 520 9.48 -36.10 24.73
N ALA A 521 9.92 -34.86 24.66
CA ALA A 521 10.85 -34.27 25.60
C ALA A 521 10.07 -33.59 26.72
N PHE A 522 10.28 -34.04 27.96
CA PHE A 522 9.72 -33.40 29.14
C PHE A 522 10.83 -32.60 29.81
N LEU A 523 10.71 -31.27 29.83
CA LEU A 523 11.65 -30.39 30.50
C LEU A 523 11.16 -30.14 31.93
N CYS A 524 11.91 -30.63 32.90
CA CYS A 524 11.59 -30.50 34.31
C CYS A 524 12.80 -30.09 35.13
N LYS A 525 12.54 -29.60 36.35
CA LYS A 525 13.58 -29.10 37.25
C LYS A 525 14.56 -30.19 37.71
N CYS A 526 14.06 -31.41 37.96
CA CYS A 526 14.83 -32.55 38.49
C CYS A 526 14.62 -33.81 37.63
N PRO A 527 15.17 -33.88 36.41
CA PRO A 527 14.94 -35.00 35.48
C PRO A 527 15.42 -36.36 36.00
N GLU A 528 16.38 -36.38 36.93
CA GLU A 528 16.96 -37.60 37.52
C GLU A 528 16.05 -38.25 38.59
N GLU A 529 15.08 -37.49 39.12
CA GLU A 529 14.13 -37.95 40.14
C GLU A 529 12.81 -38.44 39.51
N GLU A 530 12.65 -38.28 38.19
CA GLU A 530 11.43 -38.65 37.47
C GLU A 530 11.37 -40.16 37.19
N ASN A 531 10.23 -40.77 37.50
CA ASN A 531 9.98 -42.16 37.14
C ASN A 531 9.97 -42.31 35.60
N PRO A 532 10.60 -43.35 35.04
CA PRO A 532 10.71 -43.52 33.60
C PRO A 532 9.35 -43.74 32.94
N ILE A 533 9.13 -43.11 31.78
CA ILE A 533 7.96 -43.30 30.92
C ILE A 533 8.46 -43.69 29.54
N GLU A 534 7.91 -44.77 28.99
CA GLU A 534 8.30 -45.23 27.66
C GLU A 534 7.96 -44.16 26.60
N GLY A 535 8.90 -43.80 25.72
CA GLY A 535 8.71 -42.78 24.67
C GLY A 535 8.86 -41.33 25.13
N VAL A 536 9.03 -41.09 26.45
CA VAL A 536 9.32 -39.76 27.02
C VAL A 536 10.78 -39.72 27.47
N THR A 537 11.48 -38.62 27.17
CA THR A 537 12.83 -38.35 27.68
C THR A 537 12.79 -37.09 28.54
N PHE A 538 13.23 -37.21 29.79
CA PHE A 538 13.31 -36.09 30.72
C PHE A 538 14.62 -35.33 30.51
N TYR A 539 14.53 -34.01 30.46
CA TYR A 539 15.68 -33.13 30.30
C TYR A 539 15.66 -32.00 31.30
N ASP A 540 16.85 -31.60 31.74
CA ASP A 540 17.07 -30.25 32.24
C ASP A 540 17.07 -29.28 31.05
N ILE A 541 16.42 -28.13 31.19
CA ILE A 541 16.23 -27.17 30.08
C ILE A 541 17.56 -26.62 29.54
N ASP A 542 18.58 -26.47 30.37
CA ASP A 542 19.88 -25.95 29.94
C ASP A 542 20.65 -27.04 29.16
N LYS A 543 20.56 -28.31 29.60
CA LYS A 543 21.08 -29.46 28.86
C LYS A 543 20.35 -29.66 27.52
N PHE A 544 19.02 -29.53 27.51
CA PHE A 544 18.21 -29.61 26.29
C PHE A 544 18.60 -28.52 25.29
N TYR A 545 18.69 -27.28 25.76
CA TYR A 545 19.09 -26.13 24.96
C TYR A 545 20.49 -26.34 24.36
N THR A 546 21.46 -26.80 25.16
CA THR A 546 22.82 -27.05 24.67
C THR A 546 22.86 -28.15 23.62
N LYS A 547 22.10 -29.23 23.81
CA LYS A 547 22.11 -30.41 22.94
C LYS A 547 21.43 -30.18 21.58
N TYR A 548 20.33 -29.44 21.56
CA TYR A 548 19.48 -29.34 20.37
C TYR A 548 19.42 -27.93 19.76
N LEU A 549 19.82 -26.88 20.49
CA LEU A 549 19.59 -25.49 20.08
C LEU A 549 20.87 -24.66 19.92
N ASN A 550 22.04 -25.19 20.27
CA ASN A 550 23.34 -24.52 20.18
C ASN A 550 24.30 -25.18 19.17
N SER A 551 23.77 -26.04 18.28
CA SER A 551 24.52 -26.77 17.24
C SER A 551 24.49 -26.07 15.89
#